data_AF-A0A1Q5P7W7-F1
#
_entry.id   AF-A0A1Q5P7W7-F1
#
_cell.length_a   1.000
_cell.length_b   1.000
_cell.length_c   1.000
_cell.angle_alpha   90.00
_cell.angle_beta   90.00
_cell.angle_gamma   90.00
#
_symmetry.space_group_name_H-M   'P 1'
#
loop_
_entity.id
_entity.type
_entity.pdbx_description
1 polymer ?
#
loop_
_entity_poly.entity_id
_entity_poly.type
_entity_poly.pdbx_seq_one_letter_code
_entity_poly.pdbx_strand_id
1 'polypeptide(L)'
;MSHTVLIVTNEILKEMKNHYGILAKLPAGAIFSAKVDGCSVTGYRSGKVLFQGRNAAQESSKWAGKTAEPKKKAVSNAVLPDGFAAMSVMGSDEVGTGDYFGPITVVAAYVEKSRIAELKALGVRDSKDMKDPEIVSVAKKLLKDIPYSLLILRNEKYNDLQESGMSQGKIKALLHNQALGKLHEKITPVRPDAVLIDQFAEKTVYYRYLNEQKNIVRENVFFSTKGESIHLAVAAASILARYAFLKEMDILSEEAGFTIPKGAGALVDKAAARLMKTYDESVLRHFTKLHFANTGKAKNMLREM
;
A
#
# COMPACT_ATOMS: atom_id res chain seq x y z
N MET A 1 -22.23 -8.16 -2.41
CA MET A 1 -22.85 -8.02 -1.07
C MET A 1 -23.30 -6.58 -0.90
N SER A 2 -24.58 -6.37 -0.62
CA SER A 2 -25.15 -5.05 -0.35
C SER A 2 -24.61 -4.49 0.97
N HIS A 3 -24.46 -3.17 1.02
CA HIS A 3 -24.13 -2.45 2.24
C HIS A 3 -24.85 -1.11 2.27
N THR A 4 -25.22 -0.66 3.46
CA THR A 4 -25.83 0.65 3.70
C THR A 4 -25.06 1.36 4.79
N VAL A 5 -24.89 2.67 4.67
CA VAL A 5 -24.27 3.48 5.71
C VAL A 5 -25.27 4.54 6.15
N LEU A 6 -25.51 4.61 7.46
CA LEU A 6 -26.25 5.70 8.08
C LEU A 6 -25.31 6.62 8.86
N ILE A 7 -25.63 7.91 8.84
CA ILE A 7 -25.13 8.87 9.83
C ILE A 7 -26.28 9.13 10.77
N VAL A 8 -26.08 8.78 12.04
CA VAL A 8 -27.06 8.91 13.11
C VAL A 8 -26.55 9.89 14.18
N THR A 9 -27.47 10.44 14.98
CA THR A 9 -27.09 11.28 16.12
C THR A 9 -26.48 10.44 17.23
N ASN A 10 -25.84 11.08 18.21
CA ASN A 10 -25.25 10.38 19.35
C ASN A 10 -26.31 9.65 20.20
N GLU A 11 -27.53 10.18 20.24
CA GLU A 11 -28.68 9.60 20.94
C GLU A 11 -29.10 8.28 20.28
N ILE A 12 -29.34 8.30 18.97
CA ILE A 12 -29.68 7.12 18.18
C ILE A 12 -28.54 6.09 18.22
N LEU A 13 -27.29 6.55 18.18
CA LEU A 13 -26.13 5.67 18.28
C LEU A 13 -26.07 4.92 19.63
N LYS A 14 -26.47 5.56 20.72
CA LYS A 14 -26.59 4.93 22.05
C LYS A 14 -27.75 3.93 22.08
N GLU A 15 -28.89 4.26 21.49
CA GLU A 15 -30.04 3.35 21.37
C GLU A 15 -29.67 2.09 20.58
N MET A 16 -28.99 2.26 19.45
CA MET A 16 -28.49 1.15 18.63
C MET A 16 -27.52 0.26 19.41
N LYS A 17 -26.59 0.86 20.16
CA LYS A 17 -25.65 0.12 21.01
C LYS A 17 -26.38 -0.72 22.07
N ASN A 18 -27.43 -0.17 22.67
CA ASN A 18 -28.24 -0.88 23.66
C ASN A 18 -29.08 -2.00 23.02
N HIS A 19 -29.65 -1.76 21.84
CA HIS A 19 -30.46 -2.72 21.10
C HIS A 19 -29.65 -3.93 20.61
N TYR A 20 -28.49 -3.68 19.99
CA TYR A 20 -27.68 -4.72 19.36
C TYR A 20 -26.65 -5.37 20.29
N GLY A 21 -26.32 -4.73 21.41
CA GLY A 21 -25.23 -5.15 22.29
C GLY A 21 -23.84 -4.98 21.63
N ILE A 22 -22.83 -5.56 22.28
CA ILE A 22 -21.42 -5.43 21.88
C ILE A 22 -20.81 -6.82 21.67
N LEU A 23 -20.29 -7.09 20.48
CA LEU A 23 -19.42 -8.25 20.25
C LEU A 23 -18.11 -8.12 21.05
N ALA A 24 -17.56 -9.25 21.50
CA ALA A 24 -16.31 -9.32 22.28
C ALA A 24 -15.09 -8.69 21.58
N LYS A 25 -15.10 -8.57 20.25
CA LYS A 25 -14.01 -7.95 19.48
C LYS A 25 -14.55 -6.90 18.51
N LEU A 26 -14.08 -5.67 18.67
CA LEU A 26 -14.49 -4.53 17.87
C LEU A 26 -13.43 -4.17 16.81
N PRO A 27 -13.84 -3.78 15.60
CA PRO A 27 -12.96 -3.10 14.65
C PRO A 27 -12.38 -1.81 15.22
N ALA A 28 -11.21 -1.38 14.74
CA ALA A 28 -10.57 -0.15 15.20
C ALA A 28 -11.49 1.08 15.02
N GLY A 29 -11.73 1.80 16.12
CA GLY A 29 -12.59 2.99 16.14
C GLY A 29 -14.11 2.71 16.20
N ALA A 30 -14.52 1.44 16.20
CA ALA A 30 -15.90 1.05 16.45
C ALA A 30 -16.23 1.12 17.95
N ILE A 31 -17.47 1.46 18.26
CA ILE A 31 -18.00 1.52 19.64
C ILE A 31 -18.99 0.39 19.94
N PHE A 32 -19.54 -0.23 18.90
CA PHE A 32 -20.28 -1.48 18.95
C PHE A 32 -20.20 -2.19 17.60
N SER A 33 -20.37 -3.50 17.63
CA SER A 33 -20.55 -4.31 16.44
C SER A 33 -21.44 -5.49 16.80
N ALA A 34 -22.32 -5.88 15.88
CA ALA A 34 -23.24 -6.99 16.05
C ALA A 34 -23.45 -7.75 14.72
N LYS A 35 -23.95 -8.97 14.85
CA LYS A 35 -24.45 -9.77 13.73
C LYS A 35 -25.91 -10.12 14.01
N VAL A 36 -26.78 -9.80 13.07
CA VAL A 36 -28.18 -10.18 13.02
C VAL A 36 -28.43 -11.00 11.75
N ASP A 37 -29.62 -11.59 11.59
CA ASP A 37 -29.89 -12.47 10.46
C ASP A 37 -29.63 -11.77 9.11
N GLY A 38 -28.58 -12.25 8.42
CA GLY A 38 -28.18 -11.73 7.11
C GLY A 38 -27.57 -10.34 7.10
N CYS A 39 -27.24 -9.72 8.26
CA CYS A 39 -26.62 -8.41 8.33
C CYS A 39 -25.62 -8.26 9.48
N SER A 40 -24.46 -7.67 9.22
CA SER A 40 -23.53 -7.18 10.23
C SER A 40 -23.70 -5.68 10.39
N VAL A 41 -23.76 -5.21 11.64
CA VAL A 41 -23.93 -3.79 11.99
C VAL A 41 -22.72 -3.34 12.79
N THR A 42 -22.05 -2.26 12.38
CA THR A 42 -20.90 -1.69 13.09
C THR A 42 -21.05 -0.19 13.25
N GLY A 43 -21.11 0.29 14.49
CA GLY A 43 -21.20 1.71 14.82
C GLY A 43 -19.85 2.30 15.21
N TYR A 44 -19.54 3.51 14.74
CA TYR A 44 -18.30 4.23 14.98
C TYR A 44 -18.54 5.47 15.85
N ARG A 45 -17.51 5.91 16.57
CA ARG A 45 -17.56 7.13 17.41
C ARG A 45 -17.97 8.39 16.63
N SER A 46 -17.84 8.39 15.31
CA SER A 46 -18.23 9.49 14.43
C SER A 46 -19.74 9.57 14.13
N GLY A 47 -20.58 8.73 14.72
CA GLY A 47 -22.01 8.61 14.36
C GLY A 47 -22.28 7.82 13.08
N LYS A 48 -21.24 7.28 12.44
CA LYS A 48 -21.39 6.43 11.26
C LYS A 48 -21.77 5.02 11.70
N VAL A 49 -22.78 4.43 11.07
CA VAL A 49 -23.16 3.02 11.24
C VAL A 49 -23.17 2.32 9.90
N LEU A 50 -22.41 1.23 9.82
CA LEU A 50 -22.25 0.40 8.62
C LEU A 50 -23.09 -0.87 8.76
N PHE A 51 -23.98 -1.11 7.80
CA PHE A 51 -24.78 -2.32 7.65
C PHE A 51 -24.25 -3.10 6.45
N GLN A 52 -23.92 -4.39 6.61
CA GLN A 52 -23.35 -5.22 5.55
C GLN A 52 -23.98 -6.61 5.52
N GLY A 53 -24.42 -7.04 4.34
CA GLY A 53 -25.02 -8.36 4.14
C GLY A 53 -26.32 -8.29 3.35
N ARG A 54 -26.90 -9.45 3.05
CA ARG A 54 -28.12 -9.57 2.23
C ARG A 54 -29.28 -8.70 2.73
N ASN A 55 -29.38 -8.50 4.05
CA ASN A 55 -30.46 -7.76 4.69
C ASN A 55 -30.05 -6.33 5.12
N ALA A 56 -28.93 -5.79 4.61
CA ALA A 56 -28.42 -4.49 5.03
C ALA A 56 -29.43 -3.34 4.86
N ALA A 57 -30.18 -3.32 3.77
CA ALA A 57 -31.20 -2.29 3.51
C ALA A 57 -32.35 -2.38 4.52
N GLN A 58 -32.90 -3.58 4.72
CA GLN A 58 -33.99 -3.85 5.67
C GLN A 58 -33.58 -3.55 7.11
N GLU A 59 -32.34 -3.88 7.48
CA GLU A 59 -31.85 -3.63 8.83
C GLU A 59 -31.61 -2.13 9.06
N SER A 60 -31.08 -1.42 8.05
CA SER A 60 -30.87 0.02 8.13
C SER A 60 -32.18 0.81 8.22
N SER A 61 -33.27 0.36 7.58
CA SER A 61 -34.55 1.08 7.58
C SER A 61 -35.25 1.09 8.95
N LYS A 62 -34.78 0.31 9.92
CA LYS A 62 -35.29 0.32 11.30
C LYS A 62 -34.87 1.57 12.08
N TRP A 63 -33.88 2.32 11.59
CA TRP A 63 -33.26 3.40 12.33
C TRP A 63 -33.41 4.74 11.61
N ALA A 64 -33.73 5.77 12.38
CA ALA A 64 -33.66 7.14 11.89
C ALA A 64 -32.19 7.50 11.62
N GLY A 65 -31.90 7.97 10.41
CA GLY A 65 -30.54 8.33 10.03
C GLY A 65 -30.51 8.89 8.63
N LYS A 66 -29.55 9.77 8.36
CA LYS A 66 -29.31 10.20 6.99
C LYS A 66 -28.51 9.10 6.31
N THR A 67 -29.08 8.52 5.25
CA THR A 67 -28.32 7.64 4.36
C THR A 67 -27.11 8.43 3.89
N ALA A 68 -25.92 7.96 4.26
CA ALA A 68 -24.72 8.50 3.68
C ALA A 68 -24.75 8.06 2.23
N GLU A 69 -25.10 8.99 1.33
CA GLU A 69 -24.68 8.84 -0.05
C GLU A 69 -23.19 8.52 -0.02
N PRO A 70 -22.70 7.63 -0.90
CA PRO A 70 -21.27 7.48 -1.07
C PRO A 70 -20.76 8.87 -1.43
N LYS A 71 -20.21 9.59 -0.43
CA LYS A 71 -19.32 10.70 -0.71
C LYS A 71 -18.30 10.05 -1.62
N LYS A 72 -18.38 10.36 -2.93
CA LYS A 72 -17.18 10.36 -3.76
C LYS A 72 -16.22 11.09 -2.87
N LYS A 73 -15.26 10.38 -2.28
CA LYS A 73 -14.15 11.05 -1.63
C LYS A 73 -13.74 12.05 -2.69
N ALA A 74 -13.86 13.33 -2.40
CA ALA A 74 -13.11 14.31 -3.15
C ALA A 74 -11.67 13.89 -2.85
N VAL A 75 -11.17 12.96 -3.67
CA VAL A 75 -9.75 12.80 -3.88
C VAL A 75 -9.38 14.22 -4.22
N SER A 76 -8.67 14.87 -3.32
CA SER A 76 -8.02 16.12 -3.67
C SER A 76 -7.00 15.73 -4.73
N ASN A 77 -7.48 15.58 -5.97
CA ASN A 77 -6.63 15.63 -7.14
C ASN A 77 -6.04 17.02 -7.02
N ALA A 78 -4.83 17.10 -6.47
CA ALA A 78 -4.06 18.31 -6.56
C ALA A 78 -4.11 18.69 -8.04
N VAL A 79 -4.65 19.88 -8.34
CA VAL A 79 -4.67 20.38 -9.71
C VAL A 79 -3.21 20.43 -10.14
N LEU A 80 -2.83 19.49 -10.99
CA LEU A 80 -1.48 19.45 -11.52
C LEU A 80 -1.31 20.66 -12.44
N PRO A 81 -0.16 21.33 -12.42
CA PRO A 81 0.14 22.39 -13.38
C PRO A 81 -0.11 21.97 -14.83
N ASP A 82 -0.50 22.91 -15.67
CA ASP A 82 -0.61 22.66 -17.10
C ASP A 82 0.74 22.21 -17.67
N GLY A 83 0.70 21.21 -18.55
CA GLY A 83 1.91 20.64 -19.15
C GLY A 83 2.74 19.75 -18.21
N PHE A 84 2.22 19.34 -17.05
CA PHE A 84 2.94 18.49 -16.08
C PHE A 84 3.64 17.28 -16.70
N ALA A 85 2.97 16.60 -17.65
CA ALA A 85 3.48 15.41 -18.32
C ALA A 85 4.77 15.63 -19.15
N ALA A 86 5.13 16.89 -19.42
CA ALA A 86 6.31 17.28 -20.20
C ALA A 86 7.42 17.93 -19.34
N MET A 87 7.26 17.96 -18.02
CA MET A 87 8.23 18.56 -17.09
C MET A 87 9.37 17.57 -16.74
N SER A 88 10.45 18.08 -16.17
CA SER A 88 11.49 17.26 -15.56
C SER A 88 11.08 16.88 -14.13
N VAL A 89 10.71 15.63 -13.89
CA VAL A 89 10.01 15.22 -12.65
C VAL A 89 10.77 14.11 -11.92
N MET A 90 10.80 14.19 -10.59
CA MET A 90 11.08 13.02 -9.74
C MET A 90 9.76 12.29 -9.43
N GLY A 91 9.65 11.04 -9.86
CA GLY A 91 8.52 10.18 -9.55
C GLY A 91 8.90 9.15 -8.47
N SER A 92 7.96 8.75 -7.63
CA SER A 92 8.17 7.63 -6.69
C SER A 92 6.99 6.67 -6.64
N ASP A 93 7.30 5.38 -6.53
CA ASP A 93 6.34 4.28 -6.40
C ASP A 93 6.92 3.14 -5.53
N GLU A 94 6.06 2.23 -5.09
CA GLU A 94 6.43 1.08 -4.28
C GLU A 94 5.82 -0.25 -4.74
N VAL A 95 6.52 -1.35 -4.46
CA VAL A 95 6.05 -2.72 -4.73
C VAL A 95 6.31 -3.62 -3.52
N GLY A 96 5.47 -4.63 -3.32
CA GLY A 96 5.62 -5.63 -2.25
C GLY A 96 4.78 -5.37 -1.00
N THR A 97 3.90 -4.35 -1.01
CA THR A 97 3.08 -3.97 0.16
C THR A 97 1.94 -4.95 0.45
N GLY A 98 1.43 -5.62 -0.59
CA GLY A 98 0.37 -6.63 -0.49
C GLY A 98 0.88 -8.07 -0.46
N ASP A 99 2.18 -8.27 -0.66
CA ASP A 99 2.82 -9.58 -0.68
C ASP A 99 3.19 -9.99 0.74
N TYR A 100 2.76 -11.19 1.15
CA TYR A 100 3.10 -11.74 2.45
C TYR A 100 4.59 -12.05 2.56
N PHE A 101 5.15 -12.66 1.51
CA PHE A 101 6.57 -12.90 1.37
C PHE A 101 7.30 -11.67 0.83
N GLY A 102 8.56 -11.54 1.21
CA GLY A 102 9.47 -10.58 0.62
C GLY A 102 9.32 -9.15 1.15
N PRO A 103 10.19 -8.25 0.68
CA PRO A 103 10.34 -6.90 1.22
C PRO A 103 9.22 -5.95 0.77
N ILE A 104 9.30 -4.70 1.23
CA ILE A 104 8.75 -3.55 0.50
C ILE A 104 9.90 -2.87 -0.23
N THR A 105 9.74 -2.64 -1.53
CA THR A 105 10.70 -1.90 -2.35
C THR A 105 10.10 -0.55 -2.72
N VAL A 106 10.87 0.53 -2.53
CA VAL A 106 10.47 1.89 -2.89
C VAL A 106 11.54 2.47 -3.79
N VAL A 107 11.13 3.03 -4.92
CA VAL A 107 12.02 3.72 -5.84
C VAL A 107 11.57 5.15 -6.02
N ALA A 108 12.55 6.06 -6.05
CA ALA A 108 12.40 7.37 -6.66
C ALA A 108 13.24 7.40 -7.95
N ALA A 109 12.69 7.92 -9.04
CA ALA A 109 13.35 8.05 -10.33
C ALA A 109 13.20 9.46 -10.88
N TYR A 110 14.26 10.01 -11.48
CA TYR A 110 14.23 11.33 -12.11
C TYR A 110 14.21 11.15 -13.64
N VAL A 111 13.26 11.83 -14.28
CA VAL A 111 13.16 11.88 -15.74
C VAL A 111 13.22 13.34 -16.16
N GLU A 112 14.25 13.69 -16.92
CA GLU A 112 14.40 15.00 -17.55
C GLU A 112 13.45 15.12 -18.76
N LYS A 113 12.93 16.33 -19.01
CA LYS A 113 12.00 16.59 -20.12
C LYS A 113 12.51 16.08 -21.48
N SER A 114 13.82 16.22 -21.73
CA SER A 114 14.47 15.87 -22.99
C SER A 114 14.46 14.36 -23.25
N ARG A 115 14.39 13.54 -22.19
CA ARG A 115 14.43 12.07 -22.25
C ARG A 115 13.05 11.42 -22.32
N ILE A 116 11.96 12.17 -22.14
CA ILE A 116 10.60 11.61 -22.07
C ILE A 116 10.24 10.80 -23.32
N ALA A 117 10.51 11.34 -24.51
CA ALA A 117 10.17 10.68 -25.77
C ALA A 117 10.96 9.37 -25.95
N GLU A 118 12.26 9.40 -25.65
CA GLU A 118 13.16 8.24 -25.72
C GLU A 118 12.72 7.12 -24.77
N LEU A 119 12.45 7.47 -23.50
CA LEU A 119 12.02 6.51 -22.49
C LEU A 119 10.65 5.90 -22.81
N LYS A 120 9.74 6.67 -23.42
CA LYS A 120 8.47 6.14 -23.91
C LYS A 120 8.70 5.12 -25.04
N ALA A 121 9.60 5.41 -25.98
CA ALA A 121 9.98 4.48 -27.04
C ALA A 121 10.72 3.23 -26.52
N LEU A 122 11.43 3.35 -25.40
CA LEU A 122 12.07 2.23 -24.69
C LEU A 122 11.07 1.23 -24.08
N GLY A 123 9.78 1.61 -24.01
CA GLY A 123 8.71 0.79 -23.44
C GLY A 123 8.36 1.12 -21.99
N VAL A 124 8.79 2.28 -21.47
CA VAL A 124 8.38 2.72 -20.12
C VAL A 124 6.89 3.07 -20.14
N ARG A 125 6.10 2.31 -19.38
CA ARG A 125 4.63 2.43 -19.27
C ARG A 125 4.17 1.86 -17.94
N ASP A 126 2.85 1.79 -17.73
CA ASP A 126 2.28 1.15 -16.55
C ASP A 126 2.82 -0.27 -16.38
N SER A 127 3.50 -0.51 -15.26
CA SER A 127 4.15 -1.77 -14.95
C SER A 127 3.14 -2.90 -14.75
N LYS A 128 1.87 -2.59 -14.44
CA LYS A 128 0.79 -3.57 -14.24
C LYS A 128 0.46 -4.32 -15.53
N ASP A 129 0.65 -3.68 -16.68
CA ASP A 129 0.41 -4.27 -18.01
C ASP A 129 1.65 -5.00 -18.58
N MET A 130 2.70 -5.13 -17.78
CA MET A 130 3.96 -5.76 -18.17
C MET A 130 4.14 -7.10 -17.46
N LYS A 131 4.65 -8.08 -18.21
CA LYS A 131 5.06 -9.38 -17.64
C LYS A 131 6.46 -9.28 -17.04
N ASP A 132 6.78 -10.18 -16.11
CA ASP A 132 8.07 -10.14 -15.40
C ASP A 132 9.30 -10.13 -16.34
N PRO A 133 9.37 -10.90 -17.44
CA PRO A 133 10.49 -10.79 -18.39
C PRO A 133 10.62 -9.43 -19.07
N GLU A 134 9.48 -8.77 -19.35
CA GLU A 134 9.44 -7.42 -19.94
C GLU A 134 9.93 -6.38 -18.93
N ILE A 135 9.46 -6.48 -17.66
CA ILE A 135 9.94 -5.65 -16.55
C ILE A 135 11.47 -5.76 -16.41
N VAL A 136 12.01 -6.98 -16.38
CA VAL A 136 13.46 -7.22 -16.26
C VAL A 136 14.22 -6.59 -17.43
N SER A 137 13.71 -6.74 -18.66
CA SER A 137 14.34 -6.17 -19.86
C SER A 137 14.38 -4.63 -19.83
N VAL A 138 13.24 -3.99 -19.56
CA VAL A 138 13.14 -2.52 -19.51
C VAL A 138 13.90 -1.95 -18.32
N ALA A 139 13.79 -2.56 -17.14
CA ALA A 139 14.50 -2.13 -15.94
C ALA A 139 16.03 -2.11 -16.15
N LYS A 140 16.60 -3.14 -16.78
CA LYS A 140 18.05 -3.21 -17.07
C LYS A 140 18.55 -2.05 -17.94
N LYS A 141 17.70 -1.49 -18.80
CA LYS A 141 18.01 -0.29 -19.59
C LYS A 141 17.90 0.96 -18.71
N LEU A 142 16.78 1.13 -18.02
CA LEU A 142 16.53 2.24 -17.09
C LEU A 142 17.63 2.43 -16.05
N LEU A 143 18.17 1.35 -15.49
CA LEU A 143 19.26 1.39 -14.50
C LEU A 143 20.51 2.13 -15.00
N LYS A 144 20.72 2.17 -16.32
CA LYS A 144 21.85 2.86 -16.97
C LYS A 144 21.49 4.28 -17.39
N ASP A 145 20.22 4.51 -17.73
CA ASP A 145 19.80 5.68 -18.49
C ASP A 145 19.28 6.83 -17.62
N ILE A 146 18.77 6.55 -16.41
CA ILE A 146 18.14 7.55 -15.54
C ILE A 146 18.70 7.54 -14.11
N PRO A 147 18.79 8.71 -13.44
CA PRO A 147 19.06 8.76 -12.01
C PRO A 147 17.89 8.19 -11.20
N TYR A 148 18.21 7.28 -10.28
CA TYR A 148 17.24 6.72 -9.34
C TYR A 148 17.85 6.48 -7.96
N SER A 149 16.98 6.32 -6.97
CA SER A 149 17.24 5.88 -5.60
C SER A 149 16.33 4.71 -5.29
N LEU A 150 16.89 3.60 -4.79
CA LEU A 150 16.16 2.39 -4.42
C LEU A 150 16.35 2.14 -2.92
N LEU A 151 15.24 1.89 -2.23
CA LEU A 151 15.21 1.40 -0.86
C LEU A 151 14.52 0.03 -0.83
N ILE A 152 15.13 -0.91 -0.11
CA ILE A 152 14.58 -2.25 0.12
C ILE A 152 14.41 -2.42 1.62
N LEU A 153 13.16 -2.49 2.08
CA LEU A 153 12.81 -2.79 3.46
C LEU A 153 12.57 -4.30 3.59
N ARG A 154 13.63 -5.02 3.97
CA ARG A 154 13.59 -6.47 4.22
C ARG A 154 12.72 -6.84 5.41
N ASN A 155 12.28 -8.09 5.42
CA ASN A 155 11.22 -8.60 6.28
C ASN A 155 11.52 -8.43 7.77
N GLU A 156 12.75 -8.68 8.21
CA GLU A 156 13.12 -8.54 9.61
C GLU A 156 12.92 -7.11 10.09
N LYS A 157 13.45 -6.15 9.32
CA LYS A 157 13.29 -4.73 9.65
C LYS A 157 11.84 -4.29 9.52
N TYR A 158 11.11 -4.80 8.53
CA TYR A 158 9.68 -4.55 8.41
C TYR A 158 8.92 -5.01 9.65
N ASN A 159 9.21 -6.23 10.12
CA ASN A 159 8.59 -6.82 11.29
C ASN A 159 8.93 -6.02 12.55
N ASP A 160 10.20 -5.59 12.74
CA ASP A 160 10.59 -4.71 13.84
C ASP A 160 9.75 -3.42 13.86
N LEU A 161 9.58 -2.76 12.71
CA LEU A 161 8.83 -1.50 12.58
C LEU A 161 7.33 -1.71 12.82
N GLN A 162 6.78 -2.83 12.34
CA GLN A 162 5.37 -3.15 12.52
C GLN A 162 5.06 -3.47 14.00
N GLU A 163 5.92 -4.25 14.65
CA GLU A 163 5.83 -4.61 16.06
C GLU A 163 6.01 -3.39 16.98
N SER A 164 6.79 -2.40 16.56
CA SER A 164 6.88 -1.09 17.25
C SER A 164 5.61 -0.24 17.09
N GLY A 165 4.57 -0.75 16.44
CA GLY A 165 3.29 -0.07 16.24
C GLY A 165 3.20 0.83 15.00
N MET A 166 4.18 0.80 14.09
CA MET A 166 4.07 1.59 12.86
C MET A 166 3.08 0.94 11.89
N SER A 167 2.15 1.75 11.39
CA SER A 167 1.29 1.31 10.29
C SER A 167 2.09 1.22 9.00
N GLN A 168 1.66 0.34 8.08
CA GLN A 168 2.23 0.27 6.74
C GLN A 168 2.20 1.63 6.01
N GLY A 169 1.17 2.44 6.25
CA GLY A 169 1.10 3.82 5.74
C GLY A 169 2.23 4.73 6.26
N LYS A 170 2.57 4.65 7.55
CA LYS A 170 3.71 5.39 8.13
C LYS A 170 5.04 4.90 7.54
N ILE A 171 5.23 3.58 7.47
CA ILE A 171 6.43 2.96 6.90
C ILE A 171 6.64 3.43 5.45
N LYS A 172 5.60 3.36 4.62
CA LYS A 172 5.66 3.84 3.24
C LYS A 172 6.02 5.32 3.15
N ALA A 173 5.38 6.19 3.94
CA ALA A 173 5.70 7.62 3.93
C ALA A 173 7.18 7.89 4.20
N LEU A 174 7.75 7.23 5.22
CA LEU A 174 9.17 7.32 5.56
C LEU A 174 10.07 6.88 4.39
N LEU A 175 9.76 5.72 3.79
CA LEU A 175 10.55 5.20 2.68
C LEU A 175 10.48 6.09 1.42
N HIS A 176 9.29 6.56 1.03
CA HIS A 176 9.16 7.48 -0.11
C HIS A 176 9.94 8.78 0.12
N ASN A 177 9.80 9.38 1.30
CA ASN A 177 10.52 10.61 1.65
C ASN A 177 12.04 10.40 1.62
N GLN A 178 12.53 9.28 2.18
CA GLN A 178 13.96 8.95 2.16
C GLN A 178 14.47 8.65 0.75
N ALA A 179 13.70 7.94 -0.08
CA ALA A 179 14.09 7.63 -1.46
C ALA A 179 14.19 8.92 -2.29
N LEU A 180 13.22 9.81 -2.16
CA LEU A 180 13.20 11.13 -2.79
C LEU A 180 14.36 12.02 -2.31
N GLY A 181 14.62 12.07 -1.00
CA GLY A 181 15.75 12.83 -0.44
C GLY A 181 17.10 12.37 -0.99
N LYS A 182 17.35 11.05 -0.98
CA LYS A 182 18.57 10.46 -1.57
C LYS A 182 18.70 10.75 -3.06
N LEU A 183 17.59 10.70 -3.81
CA LEU A 183 17.62 11.02 -5.23
C LEU A 183 17.93 12.50 -5.45
N HIS A 184 17.33 13.39 -4.66
CA HIS A 184 17.57 14.82 -4.72
C HIS A 184 19.06 15.17 -4.48
N GLU A 185 19.67 14.55 -3.46
CA GLU A 185 21.12 14.65 -3.22
C GLU A 185 21.94 14.14 -4.42
N LYS A 186 21.53 13.00 -5.00
CA LYS A 186 22.22 12.38 -6.14
C LYS A 186 22.19 13.20 -7.42
N ILE A 187 21.13 13.97 -7.68
CA ILE A 187 21.00 14.79 -8.89
C ILE A 187 21.49 16.23 -8.70
N THR A 188 21.87 16.63 -7.49
CA THR A 188 22.39 17.98 -7.22
C THR A 188 23.59 18.29 -8.12
N PRO A 189 23.68 19.49 -8.75
CA PRO A 189 22.87 20.70 -8.53
C PRO A 189 21.58 20.80 -9.36
N VAL A 190 21.22 19.77 -10.13
CA VAL A 190 19.99 19.75 -10.93
C VAL A 190 18.79 19.79 -10.00
N ARG A 191 17.84 20.69 -10.28
CA ARG A 191 16.54 20.75 -9.58
C ARG A 191 15.43 20.25 -10.51
N PRO A 192 14.61 19.29 -10.07
CA PRO A 192 13.44 18.89 -10.83
C PRO A 192 12.39 20.00 -10.79
N ASP A 193 11.58 20.11 -11.84
CA ASP A 193 10.46 21.05 -11.90
C ASP A 193 9.39 20.67 -10.86
N ALA A 194 9.17 19.35 -10.67
CA ALA A 194 8.21 18.82 -9.71
C ALA A 194 8.60 17.44 -9.16
N VAL A 195 7.95 17.07 -8.06
CA VAL A 195 7.97 15.73 -7.48
C VAL A 195 6.56 15.15 -7.53
N LEU A 196 6.40 13.95 -8.05
CA LEU A 196 5.13 13.23 -8.10
C LEU A 196 5.22 11.92 -7.31
N ILE A 197 4.34 11.78 -6.31
CA ILE A 197 4.20 10.56 -5.52
C ILE A 197 2.90 9.86 -5.91
N ASP A 198 2.95 8.57 -6.25
CA ASP A 198 1.70 7.79 -6.42
C ASP A 198 0.94 7.75 -5.10
N GLN A 199 -0.30 8.22 -5.14
CA GLN A 199 -1.02 8.57 -3.92
C GLN A 199 -1.54 7.34 -3.17
N PHE A 200 -0.85 6.97 -2.09
CA PHE A 200 -1.29 5.94 -1.16
C PHE A 200 -1.90 6.47 0.15
N ALA A 201 -1.75 7.77 0.41
CA ALA A 201 -2.31 8.47 1.55
C ALA A 201 -2.66 9.91 1.15
N GLU A 202 -3.62 10.51 1.86
CA GLU A 202 -3.88 11.94 1.71
C GLU A 202 -2.63 12.76 2.07
N LYS A 203 -2.40 13.87 1.36
CA LYS A 203 -1.22 14.73 1.55
C LYS A 203 -0.98 15.09 3.02
N THR A 204 -2.04 15.46 3.74
CA THR A 204 -1.97 15.81 5.17
C THR A 204 -1.56 14.63 6.05
N VAL A 205 -2.01 13.41 5.70
CA VAL A 205 -1.66 12.18 6.41
C VAL A 205 -0.22 11.79 6.13
N TYR A 206 0.23 11.88 4.87
CA TYR A 206 1.61 11.65 4.48
C TYR A 206 2.57 12.51 5.30
N TYR A 207 2.36 13.83 5.32
CA TYR A 207 3.25 14.72 6.08
C TYR A 207 3.15 14.54 7.59
N ARG A 208 1.98 14.19 8.13
CA ARG A 208 1.85 13.86 9.56
C ARG A 208 2.71 12.65 9.94
N TYR A 209 2.82 11.65 9.07
CA TYR A 209 3.72 10.51 9.29
C TYR A 209 5.20 10.91 9.32
N LEU A 210 5.55 12.06 8.74
CA LEU A 210 6.91 12.56 8.63
C LEU A 210 7.28 13.60 9.69
N ASN A 211 6.40 13.98 10.60
CA ASN A 211 6.63 15.07 11.56
C ASN A 211 7.92 14.91 12.40
N GLU A 212 8.37 13.68 12.63
CA GLU A 212 9.58 13.35 13.41
C GLU A 212 10.86 13.29 12.54
N GLN A 213 10.73 13.48 11.22
CA GLN A 213 11.86 13.37 10.30
C GLN A 213 12.55 14.72 10.11
N LYS A 214 13.89 14.70 10.15
CA LYS A 214 14.71 15.91 9.97
C LYS A 214 14.65 16.44 8.54
N ASN A 215 14.74 15.54 7.56
CA ASN A 215 14.77 15.89 6.14
C ASN A 215 13.45 15.49 5.51
N ILE A 216 12.63 16.47 5.14
CA ILE A 216 11.32 16.24 4.51
C ILE A 216 11.30 16.94 3.15
N VAL A 217 11.07 16.17 2.08
CA VAL A 217 10.90 16.74 0.73
C VAL A 217 9.53 17.41 0.66
N ARG A 218 9.50 18.74 0.48
CA ARG A 218 8.26 19.55 0.46
C ARG A 218 8.12 20.44 -0.78
N GLU A 219 9.22 20.77 -1.42
CA GLU A 219 9.25 21.64 -2.61
C GLU A 219 8.61 20.94 -3.81
N ASN A 220 7.60 21.58 -4.40
CA ASN A 220 6.87 21.12 -5.58
C ASN A 220 6.41 19.65 -5.52
N VAL A 221 5.97 19.17 -4.35
CA VAL A 221 5.46 17.80 -4.18
C VAL A 221 3.96 17.71 -4.42
N PHE A 222 3.61 16.90 -5.41
CA PHE A 222 2.26 16.57 -5.83
C PHE A 222 1.94 15.09 -5.53
N PHE A 223 0.67 14.84 -5.24
CA PHE A 223 0.14 13.51 -4.98
C PHE A 223 -1.00 13.30 -5.97
N SER A 224 -0.97 12.19 -6.68
CA SER A 224 -2.07 11.81 -7.54
C SER A 224 -2.21 10.30 -7.59
N THR A 225 -3.44 9.80 -7.66
CA THR A 225 -3.70 8.39 -7.93
C THR A 225 -3.36 8.07 -9.38
N LYS A 226 -2.77 6.90 -9.64
CA LYS A 226 -2.32 6.50 -10.99
C LYS A 226 -1.23 7.42 -11.51
N GLY A 227 -0.26 7.76 -10.65
CA GLY A 227 0.86 8.63 -11.00
C GLY A 227 1.62 8.16 -12.25
N GLU A 228 1.68 6.85 -12.48
CA GLU A 228 2.27 6.21 -13.66
C GLU A 228 1.59 6.59 -14.98
N SER A 229 0.29 6.91 -14.95
CA SER A 229 -0.45 7.40 -16.11
C SER A 229 -0.23 8.89 -16.36
N ILE A 230 0.25 9.63 -15.35
CA ILE A 230 0.42 11.07 -15.39
C ILE A 230 1.84 11.46 -15.83
N HIS A 231 2.86 10.81 -15.27
CA HIS A 231 4.24 11.11 -15.60
C HIS A 231 5.10 9.86 -15.68
N LEU A 232 5.96 9.84 -16.70
CA LEU A 232 6.85 8.71 -17.00
C LEU A 232 7.83 8.38 -15.87
N ALA A 233 8.17 9.38 -15.04
CA ALA A 233 9.01 9.20 -13.87
C ALA A 233 8.42 8.23 -12.84
N VAL A 234 7.09 8.27 -12.61
CA VAL A 234 6.42 7.32 -11.72
C VAL A 234 6.35 5.94 -12.36
N ALA A 235 6.09 5.86 -13.66
CA ALA A 235 6.14 4.59 -14.40
C ALA A 235 7.54 3.94 -14.33
N ALA A 236 8.61 4.72 -14.52
CA ALA A 236 9.98 4.25 -14.39
C ALA A 236 10.30 3.79 -12.96
N ALA A 237 9.87 4.55 -11.94
CA ALA A 237 9.99 4.13 -10.54
C ALA A 237 9.27 2.80 -10.27
N SER A 238 8.05 2.63 -10.79
CA SER A 238 7.25 1.40 -10.67
C SER A 238 7.95 0.19 -11.28
N ILE A 239 8.49 0.34 -12.50
CA ILE A 239 9.25 -0.72 -13.19
C ILE A 239 10.50 -1.11 -12.39
N LEU A 240 11.27 -0.13 -11.91
CA LEU A 240 12.48 -0.36 -11.13
C LEU A 240 12.18 -0.99 -9.76
N ALA A 241 11.10 -0.56 -9.08
CA ALA A 241 10.66 -1.13 -7.82
C ALA A 241 10.22 -2.59 -8.03
N ARG A 242 9.42 -2.88 -9.06
CA ARG A 242 9.01 -4.24 -9.39
C ARG A 242 10.19 -5.13 -9.74
N TYR A 243 11.16 -4.62 -10.51
CA TYR A 243 12.39 -5.36 -10.81
C TYR A 243 13.20 -5.69 -9.55
N ALA A 244 13.37 -4.72 -8.64
CA ALA A 244 14.04 -4.96 -7.36
C ALA A 244 13.30 -5.98 -6.50
N PHE A 245 11.97 -5.90 -6.45
CA PHE A 245 11.14 -6.85 -5.73
C PHE A 245 11.28 -8.27 -6.29
N LEU A 246 11.23 -8.44 -7.62
CA LEU A 246 11.43 -9.75 -8.25
C LEU A 246 12.78 -10.37 -7.89
N LYS A 247 13.86 -9.57 -7.91
CA LYS A 247 15.18 -10.04 -7.49
C LYS A 247 15.24 -10.50 -6.03
N GLU A 248 14.62 -9.76 -5.12
CA GLU A 248 14.58 -10.16 -3.72
C GLU A 248 13.73 -11.42 -3.51
N MET A 249 12.66 -11.60 -4.30
CA MET A 249 11.88 -12.84 -4.31
C MET A 249 12.67 -14.04 -4.85
N ASP A 250 13.53 -13.83 -5.85
CA ASP A 250 14.42 -14.87 -6.38
C ASP A 250 15.44 -15.30 -5.29
N ILE A 251 16.06 -14.34 -4.59
CA ILE A 251 16.96 -14.61 -3.46
C ILE A 251 16.26 -15.44 -2.37
N LEU A 252 15.07 -15.02 -1.93
CA LEU A 252 14.30 -15.78 -0.96
C LEU A 252 13.90 -17.17 -1.50
N SER A 253 13.63 -17.30 -2.79
CA SER A 253 13.31 -18.61 -3.38
C SER A 253 14.51 -19.57 -3.39
N GLU A 254 15.71 -19.04 -3.64
CA GLU A 254 16.96 -19.80 -3.56
C GLU A 254 17.22 -20.27 -2.13
N GLU A 255 17.10 -19.37 -1.15
CA GLU A 255 17.29 -19.68 0.27
C GLU A 255 16.26 -20.69 0.81
N ALA A 256 15.01 -20.59 0.35
CA ALA A 256 13.94 -21.52 0.72
C ALA A 256 14.08 -22.91 0.08
N GLY A 257 14.87 -23.04 -0.99
CA GLY A 257 14.96 -24.24 -1.81
C GLY A 257 13.70 -24.54 -2.64
N PHE A 258 12.81 -23.55 -2.83
CA PHE A 258 11.66 -23.63 -3.71
C PHE A 258 11.13 -22.24 -4.09
N THR A 259 10.39 -22.14 -5.19
CA THR A 259 9.80 -20.87 -5.63
C THR A 259 8.81 -20.32 -4.60
N ILE A 260 9.12 -19.15 -4.05
CA ILE A 260 8.23 -18.45 -3.13
C ILE A 260 7.10 -17.77 -3.93
N PRO A 261 5.82 -18.09 -3.66
CA PRO A 261 4.70 -17.48 -4.35
C PRO A 261 4.48 -16.03 -3.90
N LYS A 262 4.11 -15.18 -4.86
CA LYS A 262 3.69 -13.78 -4.62
C LYS A 262 2.25 -13.71 -4.08
N GLY A 263 1.89 -12.55 -3.52
CA GLY A 263 0.57 -12.24 -2.98
C GLY A 263 0.34 -12.75 -1.55
N ALA A 264 -0.92 -13.04 -1.23
CA ALA A 264 -1.36 -13.47 0.11
C ALA A 264 -2.48 -14.54 0.07
N GLY A 265 -2.53 -15.33 -1.00
CA GLY A 265 -3.56 -16.37 -1.21
C GLY A 265 -3.25 -17.73 -0.58
N ALA A 266 -4.06 -18.75 -0.89
CA ALA A 266 -3.90 -20.09 -0.31
C ALA A 266 -2.56 -20.77 -0.64
N LEU A 267 -1.97 -20.49 -1.82
CA LEU A 267 -0.65 -21.02 -2.18
C LEU A 267 0.46 -20.47 -1.26
N VAL A 268 0.29 -19.22 -0.81
CA VAL A 268 1.20 -18.54 0.12
C VAL A 268 1.09 -19.17 1.51
N ASP A 269 -0.12 -19.48 1.97
CA ASP A 269 -0.35 -20.19 3.24
C ASP A 269 0.38 -21.55 3.25
N LYS A 270 0.26 -22.32 2.16
CA LYS A 270 0.94 -23.62 1.98
C LYS A 270 2.47 -23.49 1.94
N ALA A 271 2.99 -22.48 1.23
CA ALA A 271 4.42 -22.21 1.17
C ALA A 271 4.99 -21.85 2.56
N ALA A 272 4.26 -21.06 3.35
CA ALA A 272 4.65 -20.71 4.70
C ALA A 272 4.65 -21.93 5.64
N ALA A 273 3.64 -22.79 5.54
CA ALA A 273 3.60 -24.05 6.29
C ALA A 273 4.77 -24.97 5.91
N ARG A 274 5.13 -25.03 4.62
CA ARG A 274 6.31 -25.78 4.15
C ARG A 274 7.61 -25.24 4.75
N LEU A 275 7.81 -23.92 4.80
CA LEU A 275 8.99 -23.31 5.43
C LEU A 275 9.10 -23.69 6.90
N MET A 276 8.01 -23.50 7.65
CA MET A 276 7.95 -23.87 9.07
C MET A 276 8.27 -25.36 9.32
N LYS A 277 7.79 -26.25 8.45
CA LYS A 277 8.05 -27.69 8.55
C LYS A 277 9.50 -28.06 8.23
N THR A 278 10.12 -27.33 7.28
CA THR A 278 11.48 -27.61 6.80
C THR A 278 12.53 -27.09 7.77
N TYR A 279 12.28 -25.91 8.35
CA TYR A 279 13.16 -25.25 9.30
C TYR A 279 12.45 -25.23 10.66
N ASP A 280 11.92 -24.07 11.06
CA ASP A 280 11.06 -23.88 12.21
C ASP A 280 10.21 -22.60 12.00
N GLU A 281 9.39 -22.22 12.98
CA GLU A 281 8.55 -21.02 12.86
C GLU A 281 9.37 -19.71 12.78
N SER A 282 10.52 -19.65 13.44
CA SER A 282 11.33 -18.43 13.54
C SER A 282 11.83 -17.94 12.19
N VAL A 283 12.02 -18.87 11.24
CA VAL A 283 12.43 -18.59 9.85
C VAL A 283 11.49 -17.58 9.20
N LEU A 284 10.20 -17.57 9.54
CA LEU A 284 9.24 -16.66 8.92
C LEU A 284 9.59 -15.18 9.13
N ARG A 285 10.30 -14.81 10.20
CA ARG A 285 10.71 -13.41 10.41
C ARG A 285 11.57 -12.89 9.26
N HIS A 286 12.37 -13.76 8.65
CA HIS A 286 13.25 -13.46 7.53
C HIS A 286 12.53 -13.46 6.18
N PHE A 287 11.49 -14.28 6.03
CA PHE A 287 10.79 -14.46 4.75
C PHE A 287 9.54 -13.60 4.59
N THR A 288 8.87 -13.25 5.70
CA THR A 288 7.47 -12.83 5.67
C THR A 288 7.16 -11.58 6.48
N LYS A 289 6.01 -10.99 6.18
CA LYS A 289 5.38 -9.93 6.98
C LYS A 289 4.49 -10.60 8.04
N LEU A 290 5.03 -10.84 9.23
CA LEU A 290 4.47 -11.76 10.23
C LEU A 290 3.03 -11.43 10.67
N HIS A 291 2.66 -10.16 10.72
CA HIS A 291 1.33 -9.72 11.15
C HIS A 291 0.18 -10.05 10.17
N PHE A 292 0.48 -10.56 8.97
CA PHE A 292 -0.55 -10.98 8.02
C PHE A 292 -1.29 -12.21 8.54
N ALA A 293 -2.56 -12.35 8.15
CA ALA A 293 -3.38 -13.50 8.53
C ALA A 293 -2.81 -14.85 8.06
N ASN A 294 -1.98 -14.83 7.00
CA ASN A 294 -1.32 -16.00 6.41
C ASN A 294 -0.47 -16.76 7.44
N THR A 295 0.20 -16.07 8.36
CA THR A 295 0.99 -16.69 9.43
C THR A 295 0.13 -17.63 10.27
N GLY A 296 -1.04 -17.16 10.72
CA GLY A 296 -1.96 -17.97 11.52
C GLY A 296 -2.55 -19.15 10.75
N LYS A 297 -2.89 -18.95 9.48
CA LYS A 297 -3.39 -20.02 8.60
C LYS A 297 -2.36 -21.12 8.39
N ALA A 298 -1.10 -20.75 8.15
CA ALA A 298 0.01 -21.68 7.97
C ALA A 298 0.24 -22.54 9.24
N LYS A 299 0.18 -21.93 10.43
CA LYS A 299 0.27 -22.67 11.70
C LYS A 299 -0.87 -23.68 11.87
N ASN A 300 -2.09 -23.28 11.53
CA ASN A 300 -3.25 -24.17 11.65
C ASN A 300 -3.12 -25.38 10.72
N MET A 301 -2.63 -25.18 9.49
CA MET A 301 -2.38 -26.27 8.54
C MET A 301 -1.42 -27.31 9.13
N LEU A 302 -0.38 -26.90 9.87
CA LEU A 302 0.57 -27.85 10.49
C LEU A 302 0.02 -28.61 11.69
N ARG A 303 -1.00 -28.08 12.37
CA ARG A 303 -1.66 -28.76 13.50
C ARG A 303 -2.68 -29.80 13.04
N GLU A 304 -3.17 -29.66 11.82
CA GLU A 304 -4.15 -30.56 11.19
C GLU A 304 -3.49 -31.71 10.39
N MET A 305 -2.15 -31.71 10.29
CA MET A 305 -1.33 -32.77 9.67
C MET A 305 -0.83 -33.77 10.71
#